data_AF-A0A1Z8RJD6-F1
#
_entry.id   AF-A0A1Z8RJD6-F1
#
_cell.length_a   1.000
_cell.length_b   1.000
_cell.length_c   1.000
_cell.angle_alpha   90.00
_cell.angle_beta   90.00
_cell.angle_gamma   90.00
#
_symmetry.space_group_name_H-M   'P 1'
#
loop_
_entity.id
_entity.type
_entity.pdbx_description
1 polymer ?
#
loop_
_entity_poly.entity_id
_entity_poly.type
_entity_poly.pdbx_seq_one_letter_code
_entity_poly.pdbx_strand_id
1 'polypeptide(L)' 'RKFNGAVEFKELLLDESDRFARAFIEHLCTYALRRVLTVDDKDDVSVIEEEAKKKNFQIKDIIRAVAVSDLLRKR' A
#
# COMPACT_ATOMS: atom_id res chain seq x y z
N ARG A 1 7.66 -14.22 13.95
CA ARG A 1 8.47 -15.42 13.61
C ARG A 1 9.94 -15.00 13.60
N LYS A 2 10.88 -15.87 14.00
CA LYS A 2 12.32 -15.58 13.81
C LYS A 2 12.68 -15.89 12.36
N PHE A 3 13.55 -15.09 11.75
CA PHE A 3 14.10 -15.30 10.42
C PHE A 3 15.61 -15.08 10.48
N ASN A 4 16.35 -15.74 9.61
CA ASN A 4 17.80 -15.66 9.50
C ASN A 4 18.19 -15.03 8.16
N GLY A 5 18.31 -13.71 8.16
CA GLY A 5 18.77 -12.94 7.00
C GLY A 5 17.68 -12.55 5.99
N ALA A 6 18.12 -11.93 4.90
CA ALA A 6 17.24 -11.21 3.98
C ALA A 6 16.36 -12.12 3.10
N VAL A 7 16.75 -13.37 2.85
CA VAL A 7 15.99 -14.31 2.01
C VAL A 7 14.74 -14.78 2.76
N GLU A 8 14.93 -15.33 3.96
CA GLU A 8 13.82 -15.76 4.82
C GLU A 8 12.90 -14.59 5.20
N PHE A 9 13.45 -13.38 5.34
CA PHE A 9 12.64 -12.18 5.56
C PHE A 9 11.71 -11.88 4.37
N LYS A 10 12.21 -11.99 3.13
CA LYS A 10 11.39 -11.79 1.92
C LYS A 10 10.29 -12.85 1.81
N GLU A 11 10.59 -14.10 2.14
CA GLU A 11 9.58 -15.18 2.15
C GLU A 11 8.46 -14.88 3.15
N LEU A 12 8.82 -14.44 4.36
CA LEU A 12 7.83 -14.01 5.35
C LEU A 12 6.99 -12.79 4.90
N LEU A 13 7.58 -11.86 4.13
CA LEU A 13 6.84 -10.74 3.55
C LEU A 13 5.86 -11.21 2.46
N LEU A 14 6.20 -12.27 1.71
CA LEU A 14 5.31 -12.86 0.71
C LEU A 14 4.15 -13.63 1.37
N ASP A 15 4.40 -14.30 2.50
CA ASP A 15 3.36 -14.96 3.32
C ASP A 15 2.28 -13.95 3.78
N GLU A 16 2.67 -12.71 4.07
CA GLU A 16 1.77 -11.62 4.50
C GLU A 16 1.66 -10.50 3.44
N SER A 17 1.61 -10.89 2.16
CA SER A 17 1.61 -9.96 1.01
C SER A 17 0.52 -8.88 1.07
N ASP A 18 -0.71 -9.22 1.49
CA ASP A 18 -1.80 -8.25 1.68
C ASP A 18 -1.43 -7.16 2.71
N ARG A 19 -0.86 -7.57 3.84
CA ARG A 19 -0.45 -6.66 4.92
C ARG A 19 0.71 -5.78 4.51
N PHE A 20 1.67 -6.34 3.77
CA PHE A 20 2.77 -5.58 3.20
C PHE A 20 2.26 -4.55 2.20
N ALA A 21 1.36 -4.95 1.29
CA ALA A 21 0.79 -4.06 0.30
C ALA A 21 0.02 -2.90 0.94
N ARG A 22 -0.80 -3.18 1.96
CA ARG A 22 -1.47 -2.14 2.76
C ARG A 22 -0.48 -1.13 3.33
N ALA A 23 0.54 -1.60 4.04
CA ALA A 23 1.54 -0.73 4.66
C ALA A 23 2.31 0.09 3.61
N PHE A 24 2.62 -0.52 2.46
CA PHE A 24 3.29 0.15 1.36
C PHE A 24 2.40 1.26 0.74
N ILE A 25 1.11 0.98 0.52
CA ILE A 25 0.14 1.97 0.05
C ILE A 25 0.04 3.13 1.04
N GLU A 26 -0.10 2.87 2.34
CA GLU A 26 -0.19 3.90 3.37
C GLU A 26 1.06 4.80 3.41
N HIS A 27 2.25 4.20 3.30
CA HIS A 27 3.49 4.95 3.25
C HIS A 27 3.59 5.81 1.97
N LEU A 28 3.19 5.24 0.82
CA LEU A 28 3.18 5.95 -0.45
C LEU A 28 2.19 7.11 -0.45
N CYS A 29 0.99 6.93 0.11
CA CYS A 29 0.00 7.99 0.28
C CYS A 29 0.51 9.08 1.21
N THR A 30 1.16 8.73 2.33
CA THR A 30 1.80 9.70 3.24
C THR A 30 2.84 10.55 2.52
N TYR A 31 3.70 9.90 1.72
CA TYR A 31 4.70 10.59 0.90
C TYR A 31 4.05 11.52 -0.13
N ALA A 32 3.07 11.03 -0.87
CA ALA A 32 2.41 11.78 -1.95
C ALA A 32 1.57 12.97 -1.43
N LEU A 33 0.89 12.79 -0.29
CA LEU A 33 0.06 13.83 0.33
C LEU A 33 0.90 14.88 1.09
N ARG A 34 2.15 14.57 1.44
CA ARG A 34 3.04 15.40 2.29
C ARG A 34 2.44 15.74 3.67
N ARG A 35 1.55 14.88 4.17
CA ARG A 35 0.96 14.94 5.50
C ARG A 35 0.74 13.53 6.02
N VAL A 36 0.53 13.42 7.33
CA VAL A 36 0.14 12.15 7.96
C VAL A 36 -1.26 11.76 7.48
N LEU A 37 -1.47 10.47 7.22
CA LEU A 37 -2.80 9.91 6.97
C LEU A 37 -3.67 10.02 8.23
N THR A 38 -4.89 10.50 8.07
CA THR A 38 -5.87 10.61 9.15
C THR A 38 -6.92 9.51 9.04
N VAL A 39 -7.83 9.45 10.02
CA VAL A 39 -8.94 8.50 10.01
C VAL A 39 -9.85 8.71 8.80
N ASP A 40 -9.98 9.96 8.35
CA ASP A 40 -10.83 10.33 7.19
C ASP A 40 -10.28 9.76 5.86
N ASP A 41 -8.98 9.49 5.79
CA ASP A 41 -8.35 8.91 4.59
C ASP A 41 -8.54 7.38 4.51
N LYS A 42 -8.99 6.72 5.58
CA LYS A 42 -9.02 5.24 5.66
C LYS A 42 -9.87 4.61 4.57
N ASP A 43 -11.01 5.21 4.26
CA ASP A 43 -11.92 4.69 3.24
C ASP A 43 -11.29 4.81 1.85
N ASP A 44 -10.70 5.97 1.54
CA ASP A 44 -10.00 6.20 0.27
C ASP A 44 -8.80 5.24 0.11
N VAL A 45 -8.01 5.00 1.18
CA VAL A 45 -6.90 4.03 1.15
C VAL A 45 -7.41 2.60 0.94
N SER A 46 -8.55 2.24 1.54
CA SER A 46 -9.15 0.90 1.36
C SER A 46 -9.62 0.69 -0.09
N VAL A 47 -10.13 1.73 -0.75
CA VAL A 47 -10.46 1.66 -2.18
C VAL A 47 -9.21 1.42 -3.04
N ILE A 48 -8.10 2.10 -2.73
CA ILE A 48 -6.82 1.90 -3.42
C ILE A 48 -6.30 0.47 -3.24
N GLU A 49 -6.42 -0.07 -2.03
CA GLU A 49 -6.02 -1.45 -1.72
C GLU A 49 -6.84 -2.48 -2.52
N GLU A 50 -8.16 -2.32 -2.58
CA GLU A 50 -9.02 -3.21 -3.37
C GLU A 50 -8.70 -3.15 -4.86
N GLU A 51 -8.40 -1.97 -5.41
CA GLU A 51 -7.97 -1.82 -6.80
C GLU A 51 -6.60 -2.47 -7.06
N ALA A 52 -5.65 -2.34 -6.12
CA ALA A 52 -4.35 -3.00 -6.20
C ALA A 52 -4.46 -4.53 -6.08
N LYS A 53 -5.39 -5.03 -5.26
CA LYS A 53 -5.64 -6.46 -5.05
C LYS A 53 -6.12 -7.15 -6.32
N LYS A 54 -6.97 -6.50 -7.12
CA LYS A 54 -7.41 -6.98 -8.45
C LYS A 54 -6.24 -7.22 -9.42
N LYS A 55 -5.08 -6.60 -9.19
CA LYS A 55 -3.86 -6.71 -10.00
C LYS A 55 -2.74 -7.49 -9.30
N ASN A 56 -3.06 -8.27 -8.26
CA ASN A 56 -2.10 -9.04 -7.46
C ASN A 56 -0.99 -8.16 -6.85
N PHE A 57 -1.31 -6.95 -6.42
CA PHE A 57 -0.37 -6.04 -5.75
C PHE A 57 0.93 -5.75 -6.52
N GLN A 58 0.86 -5.75 -7.86
CA GLN A 58 2.01 -5.32 -8.66
C GLN A 58 2.34 -3.86 -8.32
N ILE A 59 3.63 -3.57 -8.06
CA ILE A 59 4.09 -2.25 -7.62
C ILE A 59 3.64 -1.13 -8.58
N LYS A 60 3.72 -1.37 -9.89
CA LYS A 60 3.26 -0.41 -10.91
C LYS A 60 1.77 -0.08 -10.78
N ASP A 61 0.95 -1.07 -10.42
CA ASP A 61 -0.49 -0.93 -10.32
C ASP A 61 -0.88 -0.25 -9.01
N ILE A 62 -0.14 -0.51 -7.92
CA ILE A 62 -0.25 0.24 -6.67
C ILE A 62 0.05 1.73 -6.90
N ILE A 63 1.18 2.03 -7.54
CA ILE A 63 1.58 3.42 -7.81
C ILE A 63 0.51 4.11 -8.67
N ARG A 64 0.01 3.41 -9.70
CA ARG A 64 -1.05 3.93 -10.56
C ARG A 64 -2.34 4.16 -9.78
N ALA A 65 -2.78 3.20 -8.96
CA ALA A 65 -4.00 3.29 -8.16
C ALA A 65 -3.93 4.47 -7.20
N VAL A 66 -2.79 4.67 -6.52
CA VAL A 66 -2.56 5.85 -5.69
C VAL A 66 -2.64 7.12 -6.54
N ALA A 67 -1.88 7.20 -7.65
CA ALA A 67 -1.80 8.40 -8.49
C ALA A 67 -3.15 8.84 -9.09
N VAL A 68 -4.05 7.91 -9.40
CA VAL A 68 -5.39 8.22 -9.95
C VAL A 68 -6.48 8.33 -8.89
N SER A 69 -6.16 8.03 -7.63
CA SER A 69 -7.13 8.01 -6.53
C SER A 69 -7.71 9.39 -6.23
N ASP A 70 -8.95 9.39 -5.74
CA ASP A 70 -9.59 10.63 -5.28
C ASP A 70 -8.87 11.22 -4.06
N LEU A 71 -8.19 10.38 -3.26
CA LEU A 71 -7.33 10.84 -2.16
C LEU A 71 -6.29 11.87 -2.61
N LEU A 72 -5.65 11.65 -3.76
CA LEU A 72 -4.70 12.60 -4.32
C LEU A 72 -5.36 13.73 -5.13
N ARG A 73 -6.56 13.51 -5.67
CA ARG A 73 -7.30 14.53 -6.45
C ARG A 73 -8.04 15.55 -5.61
N LYS A 74 -8.42 15.21 -4.36
CA LYS A 74 -9.02 16.15 -3.40
C LYS A 74 -8.04 17.25 -2.92
N ARG A 75 -6.81 17.26 -3.44
CA ARG A 75 -5.75 18.22 -3.11
C ARG A 75 -5.76 19.46 -4.01
#